data_AF-A0A0P9CUI6-F1
#
_entry.id   AF-A0A0P9CUI6-F1
#
_cell.length_a   1.000
_cell.length_b   1.000
_cell.length_c   1.000
_cell.angle_alpha   90.00
_cell.angle_beta   90.00
_cell.angle_gamma   90.00
#
_symmetry.space_group_name_H-M   'P 1'
#
loop_
_entity.id
_entity.type
_entity.pdbx_description
1 polymer ?
#
loop_
_entity_poly.entity_id
_entity_poly.type
_entity_poly.pdbx_seq_one_letter_code
_entity_poly.pdbx_strand_id
1 'polypeptide(L)'
;HPATLLNFAEGTRITPAKHAAQESPYRHLLRPKAGGAALIMASMGERLHSLLDVTLVYPHQRPRFRDLLTGGIREVIVHIREVAIPPEFLHGDYASDAQLREQIQGWVRELWESKDALIEQLTRESRVAAAS
;
A
#
# COMPACT_ATOMS: atom_id res chain seq x y z
N HIS A 1 1.97 -19.99 17.37
CA HIS A 1 2.44 -19.97 15.97
C HIS A 1 2.29 -18.56 15.42
N PRO A 2 3.35 -17.94 14.86
CA PRO A 2 3.21 -16.67 14.18
C PRO A 2 2.43 -16.87 12.87
N ALA A 3 1.53 -15.94 12.55
CA ALA A 3 0.81 -15.90 11.29
C ALA A 3 1.05 -14.53 10.65
N THR A 4 1.17 -14.50 9.33
CA THR A 4 1.30 -13.27 8.55
C THR A 4 0.04 -13.07 7.72
N LEU A 5 -0.60 -11.91 7.89
CA LEU A 5 -1.73 -11.48 7.08
C LEU A 5 -1.24 -10.42 6.09
N LEU A 6 -1.61 -10.60 4.82
CA LEU A 6 -1.30 -9.64 3.76
C LEU A 6 -2.57 -8.94 3.32
N ASN A 7 -2.52 -7.62 3.24
CA ASN A 7 -3.59 -6.80 2.68
C ASN A 7 -3.09 -6.01 1.48
N PHE A 8 -3.80 -6.14 0.36
CA PHE A 8 -3.59 -5.32 -0.82
C PHE A 8 -4.65 -4.22 -0.84
N ALA A 9 -4.35 -3.05 -0.29
CA ALA A 9 -5.36 -2.01 -0.05
C ALA A 9 -6.04 -1.48 -1.33
N GLU A 10 -5.41 -1.52 -2.51
CA GLU A 10 -6.07 -1.18 -3.79
C GLU A 10 -7.06 -2.26 -4.27
N GLY A 11 -6.90 -3.48 -3.76
CA GLY A 11 -7.66 -4.67 -4.14
C GLY A 11 -7.41 -5.19 -5.56
N THR A 12 -6.78 -4.42 -6.44
CA THR A 12 -6.41 -4.83 -7.80
C THR A 12 -5.18 -4.09 -8.30
N ARG A 13 -4.58 -4.56 -9.39
CA ARG A 13 -3.49 -3.83 -10.07
C ARG A 13 -4.02 -2.56 -10.75
N ILE A 14 -3.25 -1.49 -10.66
CA ILE A 14 -3.48 -0.22 -11.36
C ILE A 14 -3.41 -0.37 -12.89
N THR A 15 -4.43 0.16 -13.57
CA THR A 15 -4.44 0.39 -15.02
C THR A 15 -4.88 1.83 -15.29
N PRO A 16 -4.51 2.44 -16.43
CA PRO A 16 -4.96 3.80 -16.76
C PRO A 16 -6.48 3.95 -16.69
N ALA A 17 -7.23 2.96 -17.20
CA ALA A 17 -8.69 2.94 -17.15
C ALA A 17 -9.24 2.91 -15.72
N LYS A 18 -8.67 2.07 -14.83
CA LYS A 18 -9.12 2.00 -13.42
C LYS A 18 -8.77 3.25 -12.63
N HIS A 19 -7.59 3.81 -12.90
CA HIS A 19 -7.13 5.03 -12.24
C HIS A 19 -8.03 6.22 -12.59
N ALA A 20 -8.32 6.39 -13.89
CA ALA A 20 -9.26 7.40 -14.38
C ALA A 20 -10.69 7.18 -13.86
N ALA A 21 -11.20 5.95 -13.90
CA ALA A 21 -12.57 5.64 -13.45
C ALA A 21 -12.80 5.89 -11.96
N GLN A 22 -11.75 5.87 -11.14
CA GLN A 22 -11.83 6.15 -9.71
C GLN A 22 -11.54 7.61 -9.37
N GLU A 23 -11.11 8.41 -10.34
CA GLU A 23 -10.60 9.76 -10.13
C GLU A 23 -9.58 9.78 -8.97
N SER A 24 -8.60 8.86 -9.03
CA SER A 24 -7.63 8.71 -7.95
C SER A 24 -6.84 10.01 -7.79
N PRO A 25 -6.74 10.58 -6.58
CA PRO A 25 -5.97 11.80 -6.35
C PRO A 25 -4.46 11.54 -6.37
N TYR A 26 -4.04 10.27 -6.30
CA TYR A 26 -2.66 9.83 -6.26
C TYR A 26 -2.13 9.62 -7.67
N ARG A 27 -0.87 9.95 -7.95
CA ARG A 27 -0.31 9.82 -9.31
C ARG A 27 0.02 8.37 -9.68
N HIS A 28 0.43 7.57 -8.71
CA HIS A 28 0.96 6.22 -8.91
C HIS A 28 0.06 5.12 -8.36
N LEU A 29 -0.96 5.46 -7.57
CA LEU A 29 -1.79 4.52 -6.82
C LEU A 29 -3.28 4.67 -7.15
N LEU A 30 -4.05 3.59 -7.01
CA LEU A 30 -5.52 3.66 -6.90
C LEU A 30 -5.93 4.11 -5.49
N ARG A 31 -7.21 4.44 -5.29
CA ARG A 31 -7.73 4.79 -3.96
C ARG A 31 -7.66 3.56 -3.02
N PRO A 32 -7.15 3.72 -1.78
CA PRO A 32 -7.05 2.61 -0.85
C PRO A 32 -8.42 2.23 -0.26
N LYS A 33 -8.59 0.94 0.03
CA LYS A 33 -9.72 0.39 0.77
C LYS A 33 -9.30 0.08 2.20
N ALA A 34 -9.68 0.95 3.13
CA ALA A 34 -9.30 0.83 4.55
C ALA A 34 -9.93 -0.39 5.26
N GLY A 35 -11.08 -0.88 4.79
CA GLY A 35 -11.84 -1.92 5.49
C GLY A 35 -11.07 -3.24 5.71
N GLY A 36 -10.22 -3.65 4.77
CA GLY A 36 -9.39 -4.86 4.95
C GLY A 36 -8.36 -4.72 6.06
N ALA A 37 -7.72 -3.54 6.16
CA ALA A 37 -6.77 -3.25 7.23
C ALA A 37 -7.49 -3.18 8.59
N ALA A 38 -8.65 -2.50 8.63
CA ALA A 38 -9.46 -2.41 9.84
C ALA A 38 -9.91 -3.78 10.36
N LEU A 39 -10.34 -4.68 9.47
CA LEU A 39 -10.72 -6.04 9.84
C LEU A 39 -9.54 -6.82 10.44
N ILE A 40 -8.33 -6.68 9.87
CA ILE A 40 -7.13 -7.33 10.39
C ILE A 40 -6.78 -6.78 11.78
N MET A 41 -6.79 -5.46 11.94
CA MET A 41 -6.52 -4.81 13.23
C MET A 41 -7.52 -5.26 14.31
N ALA A 42 -8.82 -5.23 14.01
CA ALA A 42 -9.86 -5.65 14.96
C ALA A 42 -9.83 -7.15 15.29
N SER A 43 -9.48 -8.01 14.32
CA SER A 43 -9.44 -9.46 14.53
C SER A 43 -8.20 -9.94 15.29
N MET A 44 -7.06 -9.29 15.08
CA MET A 44 -5.82 -9.62 15.78
C MET A 44 -5.71 -8.90 17.13
N GLY A 45 -6.22 -7.67 17.23
CA GLY A 45 -6.10 -6.82 18.43
C GLY A 45 -4.65 -6.78 18.92
N GLU A 46 -4.47 -7.00 20.22
CA GLU A 46 -3.16 -7.05 20.90
C GLU A 46 -2.19 -8.12 20.36
N ARG A 47 -2.65 -9.08 19.54
CA ARG A 47 -1.77 -10.08 18.90
C ARG A 47 -1.10 -9.55 17.63
N LEU A 48 -1.46 -8.34 17.19
CA LEU A 48 -0.84 -7.68 16.05
C LEU A 48 0.46 -7.00 16.51
N HIS A 49 1.58 -7.68 16.34
CA HIS A 49 2.87 -7.24 16.86
C HIS A 49 3.48 -6.08 16.05
N SER A 50 3.29 -6.08 14.74
CA SER A 50 3.92 -5.10 13.83
C SER A 50 3.11 -4.99 12.55
N LEU A 51 2.99 -3.77 12.00
CA LEU A 51 2.50 -3.54 10.65
C LEU A 51 3.68 -3.22 9.73
N LEU A 52 3.87 -4.04 8.70
CA LEU A 52 4.84 -3.77 7.65
C LEU A 52 4.17 -3.10 6.47
N ASP A 53 4.60 -1.88 6.17
CA ASP A 53 4.23 -1.15 4.98
C ASP A 53 5.23 -1.44 3.85
N VAL A 54 4.78 -2.19 2.85
CA VAL A 54 5.60 -2.67 1.73
C VAL A 54 5.24 -1.91 0.45
N THR A 55 6.25 -1.35 -0.23
CA THR A 55 6.12 -0.67 -1.52
C THR A 55 7.00 -1.37 -2.54
N LEU A 56 6.41 -1.79 -3.66
CA LEU A 56 7.12 -2.36 -4.81
C LEU A 56 7.12 -1.36 -5.95
N VAL A 57 8.30 -0.91 -6.38
CA VAL A 57 8.46 0.05 -7.49
C VAL A 57 9.16 -0.60 -8.66
N TYR A 58 8.56 -0.46 -9.84
CA TYR A 58 9.13 -0.89 -11.11
C TYR A 58 9.42 0.36 -11.96
N PRO A 59 10.62 0.95 -11.85
CA PRO A 59 10.90 2.31 -12.36
C PRO A 59 10.85 2.43 -13.89
N HIS A 60 11.14 1.32 -14.60
CA HIS A 60 11.30 1.28 -16.05
C HIS A 60 10.10 0.74 -16.80
N GLN A 61 9.26 -0.07 -16.16
CA GLN A 61 8.17 -0.77 -16.85
C GLN A 61 7.07 -1.21 -15.89
N ARG A 62 5.85 -1.40 -16.42
CA ARG A 62 4.79 -2.13 -15.71
C ARG A 62 4.91 -3.61 -16.06
N PRO A 63 5.37 -4.49 -15.15
CA PRO A 63 5.60 -5.89 -15.48
C PRO A 63 4.28 -6.62 -15.73
N ARG A 64 4.26 -7.42 -16.80
CA ARG A 64 3.25 -8.46 -17.01
C ARG A 64 3.75 -9.77 -16.41
N PHE A 65 2.83 -10.70 -16.20
CA PHE A 65 3.16 -12.02 -15.67
C PHE A 65 4.25 -12.74 -16.47
N ARG A 66 4.21 -12.67 -17.80
CA ARG A 66 5.24 -13.27 -18.65
C ARG A 66 6.64 -12.68 -18.43
N ASP A 67 6.73 -11.38 -18.12
CA ASP A 67 8.01 -10.72 -17.92
C ASP A 67 8.70 -11.26 -16.65
N LEU A 68 7.92 -11.74 -15.66
CA LEU A 68 8.42 -12.46 -14.49
C LEU A 68 9.00 -13.83 -14.87
N LEU A 69 8.31 -14.57 -15.75
CA LEU A 69 8.72 -15.93 -16.15
C LEU A 69 9.95 -15.93 -17.07
N THR A 70 10.13 -14.87 -17.87
CA THR A 70 11.20 -14.79 -18.88
C THR A 70 12.40 -13.94 -18.43
N GLY A 71 12.44 -13.50 -17.16
CA GLY A 71 13.50 -12.62 -16.67
C GLY A 71 13.50 -11.21 -17.30
N GLY A 72 12.36 -10.77 -17.83
CA GLY A 72 12.20 -9.48 -18.49
C GLY A 72 12.11 -8.28 -17.55
N ILE A 73 12.20 -8.49 -16.23
CA ILE A 73 12.17 -7.44 -15.22
C ILE A 73 13.58 -6.89 -15.01
N ARG A 74 13.81 -5.65 -15.47
CA ARG A 74 15.11 -4.96 -15.33
C ARG A 74 15.46 -4.63 -13.89
N GLU A 75 14.50 -4.08 -13.14
CA GLU A 75 14.73 -3.57 -11.80
C GLU A 75 13.43 -3.62 -11.00
N VAL A 76 13.54 -3.99 -9.72
CA VAL A 76 12.49 -3.89 -8.72
C VAL A 76 13.08 -3.27 -7.47
N ILE A 77 12.50 -2.18 -7.01
CA ILE A 77 12.85 -1.58 -5.73
C ILE A 77 11.81 -2.04 -4.72
N VAL A 78 12.28 -2.64 -3.63
CA VAL A 78 11.44 -3.08 -2.51
C VAL A 78 11.74 -2.17 -1.33
N HIS A 79 10.77 -1.35 -0.94
CA HIS A 79 10.86 -0.54 0.27
C HIS A 79 9.93 -1.13 1.33
N ILE A 80 10.47 -1.36 2.52
CA ILE A 80 9.73 -1.90 3.66
C ILE A 80 9.99 -0.98 4.84
N ARG A 81 8.93 -0.56 5.52
CA ARG A 81 9.02 0.13 6.80
C ARG A 81 8.03 -0.47 7.79
N GLU A 82 8.39 -0.43 9.05
CA GLU A 82 7.43 -0.70 10.12
C GLU A 82 6.63 0.56 10.41
N VAL A 83 5.32 0.40 10.61
CA VAL A 83 4.39 1.49 10.94
C VAL A 83 3.74 1.18 12.28
N ALA A 84 3.83 2.12 13.20
CA ALA A 84 3.12 2.02 14.47
C ALA A 84 1.62 2.11 14.22
N ILE A 85 0.88 1.17 14.80
CA ILE A 85 -0.58 1.19 14.77
C ILE A 85 -1.07 1.97 15.99
N PRO A 86 -1.88 3.02 15.81
CA PRO A 86 -2.52 3.69 16.93
C PRO A 86 -3.31 2.70 17.80
N PRO A 87 -3.10 2.65 19.14
CA PRO A 87 -3.73 1.66 20.02
C PRO A 87 -5.27 1.63 19.96
N GLU A 88 -5.88 2.78 19.66
CA GLU A 88 -7.32 2.92 19.46
C GLU A 88 -7.87 2.09 18.30
N PHE A 89 -7.03 1.74 17.31
CA PHE A 89 -7.44 0.95 16.14
C PHE A 89 -7.49 -0.57 16.44
N LEU A 90 -6.93 -1.01 17.57
CA LEU A 90 -6.87 -2.42 17.95
C LEU A 90 -8.13 -2.91 18.69
N HIS A 91 -8.95 -2.00 19.22
CA HIS A 91 -10.02 -2.33 20.16
C HIS A 91 -11.43 -1.92 19.74
N GLY A 92 -11.55 -1.14 18.66
CA GLY A 92 -12.82 -0.56 18.27
C GLY A 92 -13.56 -1.33 17.16
N ASP A 93 -14.89 -1.13 17.11
CA ASP A 93 -15.76 -1.75 16.11
C ASP A 93 -15.84 -0.87 14.85
N TYR A 94 -14.97 -1.14 13.87
CA TYR A 94 -14.96 -0.41 12.59
C TYR A 94 -16.31 -0.45 11.84
N ALA A 95 -17.15 -1.47 12.06
CA ALA A 95 -18.41 -1.61 11.34
C ALA A 95 -19.52 -0.72 11.93
N SER A 96 -19.55 -0.56 13.26
CA SER A 96 -20.59 0.21 13.96
C SER A 96 -20.13 1.59 14.45
N ASP A 97 -18.83 1.84 14.55
CA ASP A 97 -18.25 3.11 14.97
C ASP A 97 -17.85 3.98 13.77
N ALA A 98 -18.67 5.00 13.49
CA ALA A 98 -18.43 5.93 12.40
C ALA A 98 -17.19 6.80 12.60
N GLN A 99 -16.88 7.17 13.84
CA GLN A 99 -15.75 8.04 14.17
C GLN A 99 -14.42 7.27 13.99
N LEU A 100 -14.35 6.05 14.53
CA LEU A 100 -13.19 5.18 14.33
C LEU A 100 -12.95 4.89 12.85
N ARG A 101 -14.03 4.63 12.10
CA ARG A 101 -13.94 4.42 10.66
C ARG A 101 -13.34 5.62 9.94
N GLU A 102 -13.72 6.84 10.31
CA GLU A 102 -13.14 8.06 9.74
C GLU A 102 -11.66 8.22 10.11
N GLN A 103 -11.28 7.96 11.37
CA GLN A 103 -9.90 8.00 11.84
C GLN A 103 -9.00 7.02 11.08
N ILE A 104 -9.43 5.75 10.95
CA ILE A 104 -8.68 4.73 10.21
C ILE A 104 -8.58 5.11 8.73
N GLN A 105 -9.67 5.61 8.12
CA GLN A 105 -9.62 6.09 6.74
C GLN A 105 -8.64 7.26 6.57
N GLY A 106 -8.61 8.20 7.52
CA GLY A 106 -7.64 9.30 7.55
C GLY A 106 -6.21 8.82 7.60
N TRP A 107 -5.92 7.95 8.57
CA TRP A 107 -4.59 7.38 8.72
C TRP A 107 -4.15 6.59 7.48
N VAL A 108 -5.04 5.80 6.87
CA VAL A 108 -4.75 5.11 5.61
C VAL A 108 -4.46 6.10 4.47
N ARG A 109 -5.19 7.23 4.39
CA ARG A 109 -4.92 8.27 3.37
C ARG A 109 -3.52 8.87 3.54
N GLU A 110 -3.11 9.19 4.76
CA GLU A 110 -1.77 9.75 5.04
C GLU A 110 -0.64 8.79 4.66
N LEU A 111 -0.82 7.49 4.99
CA LEU A 111 0.09 6.44 4.53
C LEU A 111 0.16 6.38 3.01
N TRP A 112 -0.97 6.57 2.34
CA TRP A 112 -1.08 6.54 0.89
C TRP A 112 -0.41 7.73 0.21
N GLU A 113 -0.60 8.95 0.75
CA GLU A 113 0.07 10.16 0.28
C GLU A 113 1.59 10.04 0.39
N SER A 114 2.07 9.55 1.54
CA SER A 114 3.49 9.28 1.76
C SER A 114 4.03 8.25 0.78
N LYS A 115 3.26 7.19 0.51
CA LYS A 115 3.65 6.12 -0.42
C LYS A 115 3.70 6.61 -1.86
N ASP A 116 2.75 7.44 -2.29
CA ASP A 116 2.73 8.01 -3.64
C ASP A 116 3.97 8.89 -3.90
N ALA A 117 4.31 9.74 -2.94
CA ALA A 117 5.52 10.58 -2.99
C ALA A 117 6.81 9.75 -3.03
N LEU A 118 6.88 8.69 -2.20
CA LEU A 118 8.01 7.76 -2.17
C LEU A 118 8.19 7.06 -3.53
N ILE A 119 7.10 6.61 -4.17
CA ILE A 119 7.16 5.95 -5.48
C ILE A 119 7.75 6.90 -6.53
N GLU A 120 7.30 8.15 -6.56
CA GLU A 120 7.85 9.16 -7.47
C GLU A 120 9.33 9.40 -7.20
N GLN A 121 9.74 9.55 -5.93
CA GLN A 121 11.14 9.74 -5.56
C GLN A 121 12.02 8.58 -6.05
N LEU A 122 11.69 7.35 -5.67
CA LEU A 122 12.46 6.16 -6.03
C LEU A 122 12.52 5.95 -7.55
N THR A 123 11.42 6.27 -8.25
CA THR A 123 11.38 6.18 -9.71
C THR A 123 12.33 7.19 -10.36
N ARG A 124 12.42 8.41 -9.84
CA ARG A 124 13.35 9.43 -10.35
C ARG A 124 14.80 9.07 -10.08
N GLU A 125 15.12 8.66 -8.85
CA GLU A 125 16.48 8.28 -8.45
C GLU A 125 17.03 7.15 -9.33
N SER A 126 16.24 6.09 -9.54
CA SER A 126 16.63 4.98 -10.42
C SER A 126 16.84 5.42 -11.88
N ARG A 127 15.99 6.31 -12.41
CA ARG A 127 16.14 6.81 -13.79
C ARG A 127 17.37 7.69 -13.97
N VAL A 128 17.72 8.50 -12.98
CA VAL A 128 18.95 9.31 -13.00
C VAL A 128 20.19 8.42 -12.94
N ALA A 129 20.18 7.41 -12.06
CA ALA A 129 21.26 6.45 -11.95
C ALA A 129 21.48 5.66 -13.25
N ALA A 130 20.41 5.32 -13.98
CA ALA A 130 20.50 4.62 -15.26
C ALA A 130 20.97 5.50 -16.44
N ALA A 131 20.97 6.82 -16.29
CA ALA A 131 21.40 7.79 -17.31
C ALA A 131 22.84 8.28 -17.11
N SER A 132 23.49 7.86 -16.01
CA SER A 132 24.89 8.17 -15.65
C SER A 132 25.81 7.04 -16.05
#